data_AF-A0A924SRW1-F1
#
_entry.id   AF-A0A924SRW1-F1
#
_cell.length_a   1.000
_cell.length_b   1.000
_cell.length_c   1.000
_cell.angle_alpha   90.00
_cell.angle_beta   90.00
_cell.angle_gamma   90.00
#
_symmetry.space_group_name_H-M   'P 1'
#
loop_
_entity.id
_entity.type
_entity.pdbx_description
1 polymer ?
#
loop_
_entity_poly.entity_id
_entity_poly.type
_entity_poly.pdbx_seq_one_letter_code
_entity_poly.pdbx_strand_id
1 'polypeptide(L)'
;MQRIDFSELESVLDEAEMRASVEGRAVLQAGRRMISQKELVIGSCWDYIDAIYRRAGYPSKRQKTLYETNEAGPYSGLSEIQPGDWLYFINHSYGDVEHSAIFVEWIDRAAGEALMLSYAGGDRQEPARYKSYELSSVYTIIRGE
;
A
#
# COMPACT_ATOMS: atom_id res chain seq x y z
N MET A 1 20.59 -4.84 1.37
CA MET A 1 19.42 -3.95 1.38
C MET A 1 19.92 -2.54 1.09
N GLN A 2 19.82 -2.13 -0.17
CA GLN A 2 20.26 -0.79 -0.60
C GLN A 2 19.35 0.23 0.09
N ARG A 3 19.93 1.15 0.88
CA ARG A 3 19.18 2.28 1.41
C ARG A 3 18.92 3.20 0.24
N ILE A 4 17.68 3.24 -0.25
CA ILE A 4 17.19 4.33 -1.09
C ILE A 4 17.45 5.62 -0.31
N ASP A 5 18.18 6.56 -0.88
CA ASP A 5 18.41 7.84 -0.21
C ASP A 5 17.11 8.67 -0.22
N PHE A 6 17.03 9.70 0.62
CA PHE A 6 15.80 10.49 0.73
C PHE A 6 15.40 11.16 -0.59
N SER A 7 16.36 11.63 -1.38
CA SER A 7 16.07 12.29 -2.67
C SER A 7 15.60 11.31 -3.75
N GLU A 8 16.17 10.10 -3.75
CA GLU A 8 15.75 9.01 -4.63
C GLU A 8 14.35 8.53 -4.27
N LEU A 9 14.03 8.42 -2.97
CA LEU A 9 12.68 8.08 -2.51
C LEU A 9 11.67 9.13 -2.97
N GLU A 10 11.95 10.42 -2.77
CA GLU A 10 11.04 11.49 -3.19
C GLU A 10 10.79 11.46 -4.70
N SER A 11 11.83 11.21 -5.53
CA SER A 11 11.67 11.04 -6.98
C SER A 11 10.76 9.86 -7.33
N VAL A 12 10.94 8.71 -6.67
CA VAL A 12 10.08 7.53 -6.88
C VAL A 12 8.63 7.82 -6.50
N LEU A 13 8.39 8.54 -5.40
CA LEU A 13 7.04 8.92 -4.97
C LEU A 13 6.38 9.86 -5.98
N ASP A 14 7.12 10.87 -6.45
CA ASP A 14 6.61 11.81 -7.46
C ASP A 14 6.28 11.09 -8.78
N GLU A 15 7.13 10.17 -9.22
CA GLU A 15 6.87 9.34 -10.41
C GLU A 15 5.64 8.44 -10.23
N ALA A 16 5.50 7.79 -9.09
CA ALA A 16 4.35 6.94 -8.78
C ALA A 16 3.04 7.75 -8.80
N GLU A 17 3.03 8.93 -8.17
CA GLU A 17 1.89 9.85 -8.22
C GLU A 17 1.57 10.31 -9.65
N MET A 18 2.58 10.58 -10.48
CA MET A 18 2.39 10.97 -11.88
C MET A 18 1.79 9.84 -12.74
N ARG A 19 2.23 8.60 -12.55
CA ARG A 19 1.76 7.42 -13.31
C ARG A 19 0.42 6.88 -12.83
N ALA A 20 0.03 7.17 -11.59
CA ALA A 20 -1.24 6.74 -11.03
C ALA A 20 -2.45 7.32 -11.79
N SER A 21 -3.59 6.63 -11.69
CA SER A 21 -4.88 7.20 -12.05
C SER A 21 -5.19 8.43 -11.18
N VAL A 22 -6.26 9.17 -11.50
CA VAL A 22 -6.68 10.32 -10.68
C VAL A 22 -6.97 9.88 -9.25
N GLU A 23 -7.65 8.75 -9.09
CA GLU A 23 -8.01 8.14 -7.82
C GLU A 23 -6.78 7.63 -7.07
N GLY A 24 -5.91 6.87 -7.75
CA GLY A 24 -4.67 6.35 -7.16
C GLY A 24 -3.75 7.47 -6.69
N ARG A 25 -3.61 8.55 -7.48
CA ARG A 25 -2.83 9.74 -7.11
C ARG A 25 -3.37 10.39 -5.84
N ALA A 26 -4.69 10.54 -5.74
CA ALA A 26 -5.31 11.13 -4.54
C ALA A 26 -5.05 10.28 -3.29
N VAL A 27 -5.09 8.95 -3.41
CA VAL A 27 -4.74 8.02 -2.32
C VAL A 27 -3.27 8.15 -1.92
N LEU A 28 -2.34 8.12 -2.88
CA LEU A 28 -0.91 8.26 -2.62
C LEU A 28 -0.57 9.60 -1.94
N GLN A 29 -1.15 10.70 -2.43
CA GLN A 29 -0.95 12.03 -1.86
C GLN A 29 -1.51 12.15 -0.44
N ALA A 30 -2.68 11.54 -0.17
CA ALA A 30 -3.23 11.49 1.18
C ALA A 30 -2.31 10.71 2.12
N GLY A 31 -1.82 9.55 1.68
CA GLY A 31 -0.88 8.74 2.45
C GLY A 31 0.45 9.46 2.73
N ARG A 32 1.04 10.10 1.72
CA ARG A 32 2.29 10.87 1.86
C ARG A 32 2.14 12.02 2.86
N ARG A 33 1.01 12.73 2.85
CA ARG A 33 0.70 13.77 3.85
C ARG A 33 0.63 13.20 5.26
N MET A 34 -0.08 12.08 5.46
CA MET A 34 -0.20 11.45 6.78
C MET A 34 1.15 10.96 7.32
N ILE A 35 2.02 10.40 6.47
CA ILE A 35 3.40 10.02 6.85
C ILE A 35 4.22 11.24 7.23
N SER A 36 4.21 12.30 6.42
CA SER A 36 4.96 13.53 6.67
C SER A 36 4.57 14.19 8.00
N GLN A 37 3.27 14.16 8.31
CA GLN A 37 2.70 14.66 9.56
C GLN A 37 2.90 13.69 10.74
N LYS A 38 3.50 12.51 10.51
CA LYS A 38 3.68 11.44 11.50
C LYS A 38 2.37 11.07 12.21
N GLU A 39 1.27 11.08 11.46
CA GLU A 39 -0.04 10.74 12.00
C GLU A 39 -0.04 9.29 12.50
N LEU A 40 -0.66 9.08 13.66
CA LEU A 40 -0.91 7.77 14.23
C LEU A 40 -2.42 7.51 14.17
N VAL A 41 -2.80 6.31 13.73
CA VAL A 41 -4.18 5.83 13.78
C VAL A 41 -4.24 4.68 14.79
N ILE A 42 -5.14 4.80 15.76
CA ILE A 42 -5.40 3.74 16.73
C ILE A 42 -6.10 2.61 15.99
N GLY A 43 -5.49 1.43 16.00
CA GLY A 43 -5.97 0.26 15.28
C GLY A 43 -4.84 -0.46 14.56
N SER A 44 -5.22 -1.28 13.61
CA SER A 44 -4.35 -2.14 12.82
C SER A 44 -3.87 -1.45 11.52
N CYS A 45 -3.15 -2.20 10.68
CA CYS A 45 -2.71 -1.71 9.37
C CYS A 45 -3.90 -1.25 8.50
N TRP A 46 -5.00 -2.02 8.48
CA TRP A 46 -6.16 -1.73 7.64
C TRP A 46 -6.91 -0.46 8.09
N ASP A 47 -6.96 -0.17 9.40
CA ASP A 47 -7.56 1.06 9.93
C ASP A 47 -6.82 2.32 9.42
N TYR A 48 -5.49 2.25 9.35
CA TYR A 48 -4.67 3.33 8.79
C TYR A 48 -4.92 3.52 7.29
N ILE A 49 -5.03 2.42 6.54
CA ILE A 49 -5.30 2.49 5.10
C ILE A 49 -6.71 3.03 4.84
N ASP A 50 -7.73 2.61 5.60
CA ASP A 50 -9.09 3.19 5.51
C ASP A 50 -9.07 4.70 5.79
N ALA A 51 -8.27 5.12 6.78
CA ALA A 51 -8.10 6.54 7.10
C ALA A 51 -7.45 7.34 5.95
N ILE A 52 -6.54 6.74 5.17
CA ILE A 52 -6.00 7.33 3.94
C ILE A 52 -7.09 7.44 2.87
N TYR A 53 -7.80 6.34 2.60
CA TYR A 53 -8.86 6.28 1.59
C TYR A 53 -9.96 7.31 1.84
N ARG A 54 -10.41 7.45 3.10
CA ARG A 54 -11.39 8.47 3.49
C ARG A 54 -10.88 9.89 3.24
N ARG A 55 -9.62 10.20 3.59
CA ARG A 55 -9.00 11.52 3.34
C ARG A 55 -8.79 11.79 1.86
N ALA A 56 -8.60 10.75 1.05
CA ALA A 56 -8.52 10.84 -0.40
C ALA A 56 -9.90 11.01 -1.07
N GLY A 57 -11.01 10.89 -0.32
CA GLY A 57 -12.36 11.04 -0.85
C GLY A 57 -13.02 9.74 -1.33
N TYR A 58 -12.45 8.59 -0.94
CA TYR A 58 -12.91 7.23 -1.30
C TYR A 58 -13.29 6.43 -0.04
N PRO A 59 -14.33 6.84 0.71
CA PRO A 59 -14.88 6.00 1.79
C PRO A 59 -15.40 4.67 1.23
N SER A 60 -15.70 3.67 2.07
CA SER A 60 -16.04 2.30 1.65
C SER A 60 -17.06 2.17 0.49
N LYS A 61 -18.05 3.08 0.40
CA LYS A 61 -19.03 3.11 -0.71
C LYS A 61 -18.46 3.53 -2.08
N ARG A 62 -17.23 4.03 -2.10
CA ARG A 62 -16.43 4.49 -3.26
C ARG A 62 -15.17 3.65 -3.41
N GLN A 63 -15.19 2.46 -2.83
CA GLN A 63 -14.15 1.46 -2.96
C GLN A 63 -14.73 0.31 -3.78
N LYS A 64 -13.91 -0.27 -4.63
CA LYS A 64 -14.25 -1.43 -5.42
C LYS A 64 -13.20 -2.50 -5.21
N THR A 65 -13.67 -3.67 -4.80
CA THR A 65 -12.86 -4.88 -4.78
C THR A 65 -12.69 -5.39 -6.21
N LEU A 66 -11.46 -5.35 -6.71
CA LEU A 66 -11.10 -5.82 -8.05
C LEU A 66 -10.74 -7.31 -8.05
N TYR A 67 -10.19 -7.77 -6.93
CA TYR A 67 -9.80 -9.15 -6.71
C TYR A 67 -9.99 -9.49 -5.24
N GLU A 68 -10.51 -10.68 -4.95
CA GLU A 68 -10.66 -11.19 -3.59
C GLU A 68 -10.70 -12.71 -3.59
N THR A 69 -9.96 -13.30 -2.67
CA THR A 69 -9.96 -14.73 -2.34
C THR A 69 -9.55 -14.89 -0.87
N ASN A 70 -9.47 -16.12 -0.39
CA ASN A 70 -8.92 -16.41 0.93
C ASN A 70 -7.38 -16.30 0.93
N GLU A 71 -6.80 -16.22 2.13
CA GLU A 71 -5.34 -16.13 2.37
C GLU A 71 -4.54 -17.32 1.77
N ALA A 72 -5.17 -18.46 1.54
CA ALA A 72 -4.55 -19.64 0.93
C ALA A 72 -4.54 -19.60 -0.62
N GLY A 73 -5.12 -18.57 -1.22
CA GLY A 73 -5.09 -18.34 -2.66
C GLY A 73 -6.29 -18.96 -3.42
N PRO A 74 -6.25 -18.99 -4.76
CA PRO A 74 -5.17 -18.54 -5.65
C PRO A 74 -4.83 -17.05 -5.44
N TYR A 75 -3.63 -16.60 -5.79
CA TYR A 75 -3.23 -15.19 -5.61
C TYR A 75 -3.45 -14.36 -6.88
N SER A 76 -3.58 -13.04 -6.72
CA SER A 76 -3.82 -12.10 -7.83
C SER A 76 -2.64 -12.06 -8.80
N GLY A 77 -2.92 -11.65 -10.05
CA GLY A 77 -1.85 -11.42 -11.01
C GLY A 77 -1.15 -10.08 -10.76
N LEU A 78 0.20 -10.05 -10.79
CA LEU A 78 0.99 -8.82 -10.58
C LEU A 78 0.67 -7.69 -11.58
N SER A 79 0.06 -8.02 -12.73
CA SER A 79 -0.36 -7.04 -13.74
C SER A 79 -1.63 -6.26 -13.37
N GLU A 80 -2.40 -6.73 -12.39
CA GLU A 80 -3.67 -6.11 -11.98
C GLU A 80 -3.47 -4.94 -11.02
N ILE A 81 -2.34 -4.95 -10.30
CA ILE A 81 -1.96 -4.01 -9.27
C ILE A 81 -1.51 -2.67 -9.89
N GLN A 82 -2.05 -1.58 -9.37
CA GLN A 82 -1.78 -0.21 -9.81
C GLN A 82 -1.43 0.71 -8.62
N PRO A 83 -0.64 1.78 -8.86
CA PRO A 83 -0.34 2.79 -7.85
C PRO A 83 -1.60 3.33 -7.17
N GLY A 84 -1.62 3.27 -5.83
CA GLY A 84 -2.75 3.67 -5.00
C GLY A 84 -3.71 2.53 -4.63
N ASP A 85 -3.51 1.30 -5.12
CA ASP A 85 -4.32 0.16 -4.69
C ASP A 85 -4.05 -0.21 -3.23
N TRP A 86 -5.12 -0.56 -2.54
CA TRP A 86 -5.09 -1.17 -1.22
C TRP A 86 -5.03 -2.68 -1.36
N LEU A 87 -3.91 -3.25 -0.91
CA LEU A 87 -3.64 -4.67 -0.98
C LEU A 87 -3.78 -5.35 0.38
N TYR A 88 -4.27 -6.58 0.37
CA TYR A 88 -4.03 -7.55 1.43
C TYR A 88 -3.16 -8.67 0.89
N PHE A 89 -2.11 -9.02 1.63
CA PHE A 89 -1.12 -9.98 1.20
C PHE A 89 -0.45 -10.69 2.38
N ILE A 90 0.14 -11.86 2.11
CA ILE A 90 0.93 -12.60 3.10
C ILE A 90 2.36 -12.07 3.10
N ASN A 91 2.80 -11.56 4.26
CA ASN A 91 4.15 -11.05 4.43
C ASN A 91 5.12 -12.18 4.77
N HIS A 92 5.68 -12.81 3.73
CA HIS A 92 6.66 -13.90 3.87
C HIS A 92 7.94 -13.50 4.60
N SER A 93 8.29 -12.20 4.60
CA SER A 93 9.45 -11.68 5.35
C SER A 93 9.18 -11.54 6.85
N TYR A 94 7.95 -11.81 7.31
CA TYR A 94 7.57 -11.67 8.71
C TYR A 94 6.65 -12.82 9.14
N GLY A 95 7.12 -14.06 8.98
CA GLY A 95 6.45 -15.24 9.54
C GLY A 95 5.09 -15.56 8.92
N ASP A 96 4.90 -15.23 7.64
CA ASP A 96 3.70 -15.54 6.86
C ASP A 96 2.41 -14.98 7.46
N VAL A 97 2.48 -13.78 8.03
CA VAL A 97 1.30 -13.09 8.57
C VAL A 97 0.60 -12.25 7.51
N GLU A 98 -0.72 -12.14 7.63
CA GLU A 98 -1.50 -11.14 6.90
C GLU A 98 -0.94 -9.74 7.14
N HIS A 99 -0.87 -8.96 6.07
CA HIS A 99 -0.62 -7.54 6.13
C HIS A 99 -1.39 -6.78 5.07
N SER A 100 -1.63 -5.50 5.36
CA SER A 100 -2.32 -4.61 4.45
C SER A 100 -1.60 -3.28 4.29
N ALA A 101 -1.50 -2.81 3.05
CA ALA A 101 -0.72 -1.64 2.67
C ALA A 101 -1.23 -1.05 1.34
N ILE A 102 -0.78 0.16 1.02
CA ILE A 102 -1.02 0.77 -0.30
C ILE A 102 0.17 0.52 -1.22
N PHE A 103 -0.11 0.03 -2.41
CA PHE A 103 0.89 -0.15 -3.46
C PHE A 103 1.33 1.21 -4.02
N VAL A 104 2.64 1.44 -4.08
CA VAL A 104 3.22 2.68 -4.62
C VAL A 104 3.76 2.45 -6.02
N GLU A 105 4.77 1.59 -6.16
CA GLU A 105 5.43 1.30 -7.43
C GLU A 105 6.22 -0.02 -7.33
N TRP A 106 6.47 -0.66 -8.47
CA TRP A 106 7.34 -1.83 -8.53
C TRP A 106 8.81 -1.43 -8.40
N ILE A 107 9.55 -2.11 -7.52
CA ILE A 107 11.02 -2.02 -7.49
C ILE A 107 11.58 -3.02 -8.52
N ASP A 108 11.10 -4.26 -8.48
CA ASP A 108 11.34 -5.28 -9.48
C ASP A 108 10.08 -6.14 -9.65
N ARG A 109 9.32 -5.85 -10.72
CA ARG A 109 8.08 -6.58 -11.03
C ARG A 109 8.33 -8.06 -11.35
N ALA A 110 9.48 -8.39 -11.95
CA ALA A 110 9.80 -9.78 -12.30
C ALA A 110 10.09 -10.62 -11.05
N ALA A 111 10.68 -9.99 -10.02
CA ALA A 111 10.91 -10.60 -8.72
C ALA A 111 9.72 -10.45 -7.75
N GLY A 112 8.65 -9.73 -8.13
CA GLY A 112 7.51 -9.45 -7.26
C GLY A 112 7.81 -8.45 -6.13
N GLU A 113 8.90 -7.70 -6.20
CA GLU A 113 9.27 -6.72 -5.18
C GLU A 113 8.69 -5.33 -5.48
N ALA A 114 7.94 -4.79 -4.53
CA ALA A 114 7.25 -3.51 -4.64
C ALA A 114 7.54 -2.59 -3.45
N LEU A 115 7.55 -1.29 -3.72
CA LEU A 115 7.49 -0.26 -2.69
C LEU A 115 6.05 -0.10 -2.21
N MET A 116 5.85 -0.21 -0.90
CA MET A 116 4.54 -0.10 -0.27
C MET A 116 4.52 1.03 0.75
N LEU A 117 3.41 1.75 0.84
CA LEU A 117 3.08 2.58 1.99
C LEU A 117 2.45 1.69 3.06
N SER A 118 3.19 1.47 4.14
CA SER A 118 2.85 0.48 5.16
C SER A 118 2.80 1.08 6.55
N TYR A 119 1.76 0.72 7.30
CA TYR A 119 1.62 1.02 8.72
C TYR A 119 1.66 -0.29 9.52
N ALA A 120 2.53 -0.38 10.53
CA ALA A 120 2.67 -1.61 11.30
C ALA A 120 1.42 -1.96 12.12
N GLY A 121 0.61 -0.95 12.48
CA GLY A 121 -0.58 -1.13 13.30
C GLY A 121 -0.29 -1.59 14.74
N GLY A 122 -1.38 -1.77 15.49
CA GLY A 122 -1.40 -2.14 16.90
C GLY A 122 -1.08 -0.98 17.84
N ASP A 123 -0.86 -1.27 19.12
CA ASP A 123 -0.41 -0.29 20.14
C ASP A 123 1.02 0.26 19.89
N ARG A 124 1.57 0.03 18.69
CA ARG A 124 2.89 0.53 18.29
C ARG A 124 2.76 2.02 17.97
N GLN A 125 3.44 2.86 18.73
CA GLN A 125 3.51 4.32 18.51
C GLN A 125 4.49 4.68 17.37
N GLU A 126 4.46 3.93 16.27
CA GLU A 126 5.32 4.14 15.11
C GLU A 126 4.52 4.67 13.92
N PRO A 127 4.91 5.80 13.30
CA PRO A 127 4.29 6.28 12.07
C PRO A 127 4.41 5.30 10.91
N ALA A 128 3.51 5.45 9.93
CA ALA A 128 3.63 4.72 8.67
C ALA A 128 4.93 5.10 7.92
N ARG A 129 5.39 4.19 7.07
CA ARG A 129 6.64 4.33 6.32
C ARG A 129 6.53 3.66 4.97
N TYR A 130 7.39 4.08 4.05
CA TYR A 130 7.63 3.36 2.82
C TYR A 130 8.58 2.19 3.07
N LYS A 131 8.22 0.99 2.62
CA LYS A 131 9.03 -0.23 2.78
C LYS A 131 8.79 -1.17 1.61
N SER A 132 9.84 -1.92 1.22
CA SER A 132 9.70 -2.94 0.19
C SER A 132 9.06 -4.21 0.74
N TYR A 133 8.22 -4.83 -0.10
CA TYR A 133 7.58 -6.11 0.15
C TYR A 133 7.60 -6.96 -1.11
N GLU A 134 7.67 -8.27 -0.91
CA GLU A 134 7.42 -9.27 -1.94
C GLU A 134 5.90 -9.50 -2.02
N LEU A 135 5.32 -9.48 -3.23
CA LEU A 135 3.88 -9.47 -3.48
C LEU A 135 3.36 -10.71 -4.22
N SER A 136 4.00 -11.87 -4.08
CA SER A 136 3.54 -13.13 -4.69
C SER A 136 2.23 -13.67 -4.10
N SER A 137 1.89 -13.27 -2.87
CA SER A 137 0.70 -13.74 -2.14
C SER A 137 -0.31 -12.65 -1.83
N VAL A 138 -0.62 -11.80 -2.81
CA VAL A 138 -1.72 -10.83 -2.75
C VAL A 138 -3.05 -11.55 -2.98
N TYR A 139 -3.96 -11.46 -2.01
CA TYR A 139 -5.27 -12.13 -2.06
C TYR A 139 -6.45 -11.16 -2.12
N THR A 140 -6.25 -9.87 -1.88
CA THR A 140 -7.27 -8.83 -2.07
C THR A 140 -6.68 -7.57 -2.70
N ILE A 141 -7.38 -7.01 -3.70
CA ILE A 141 -7.08 -5.72 -4.33
C ILE A 141 -8.33 -4.84 -4.24
N ILE A 142 -8.20 -3.67 -3.59
CA ILE A 142 -9.24 -2.65 -3.47
C ILE A 142 -8.76 -1.36 -4.13
N ARG A 143 -9.62 -0.73 -4.94
CA ARG A 143 -9.34 0.54 -5.63
C ARG A 143 -10.42 1.58 -5.36
N GLY A 144 -10.04 2.85 -5.29
CA GLY A 144 -10.99 3.97 -5.22
C GLY A 144 -11.66 4.23 -6.58
N GLU A 145 -12.98 4.48 -6.59
CA GLU A 145 -13.79 4.92 -7.75
C GLU A 145 -14.74 6.08 -7.37
#